data_AF-M1E0M3-F1
#
_entry.id   AF-M1E0M3-F1
#
_cell.length_a   1.000
_cell.length_b   1.000
_cell.length_c   1.000
_cell.angle_alpha   90.00
_cell.angle_beta   90.00
_cell.angle_gamma   90.00
#
_symmetry.space_group_name_H-M   'P 1'
#
loop_
_entity.id
_entity.type
_entity.pdbx_description
1 polymer ?
#
loop_
_entity_poly.entity_id
_entity_poly.type
_entity_poly.pdbx_seq_one_letter_code
_entity_poly.pdbx_strand_id
1 'polypeptide(L)'
;MMGLVQGRAFRDPKQRESLLQWMARHIADEGEHQDDTNPTAPYRSTLVVVPPLGDDLVREVKVALANDTSAPLTTGDAQAPPSTATSQVRSHPEPLLLQGSTIVPLARVLKLETQMATLMQHMRPWMQQFVEESEACMEQMMDRKIQVVHKRLDAFELRVLERPASSVDITTFQTELARLRSDVDVVTPPKTRRLS
;
A
#
# COMPACT_ATOMS: atom_id res chain seq x y z
N MET A 1 12.13 24.62 21.04
CA MET A 1 11.13 23.55 21.23
C MET A 1 10.57 23.17 19.87
N MET A 2 11.00 22.04 19.29
CA MET A 2 10.50 21.54 18.01
C MET A 2 9.60 20.32 18.29
N GLY A 3 8.34 20.40 17.89
CA GLY A 3 7.37 19.32 18.02
C GLY A 3 7.53 18.30 16.89
N LEU A 4 7.71 17.03 17.27
CA LEU A 4 7.66 15.89 16.37
C LEU A 4 6.22 15.71 15.86
N VAL A 5 6.02 15.92 14.55
CA VAL A 5 4.76 15.59 13.87
C VAL A 5 4.74 14.07 13.63
N GLN A 6 4.22 13.35 14.61
CA GLN A 6 4.02 11.92 14.56
C GLN A 6 2.84 11.61 13.61
N GLY A 7 3.13 10.86 12.55
CA GLY A 7 2.14 10.42 11.55
C GLY A 7 0.93 9.78 12.22
N ARG A 8 -0.21 10.48 12.17
CA ARG A 8 -1.51 9.98 12.60
C ARG A 8 -2.33 9.59 11.37
N ALA A 9 -1.99 8.48 10.75
CA ALA A 9 -2.89 7.81 9.83
C ALA A 9 -3.18 6.44 10.45
N PHE A 10 -4.45 6.19 10.80
CA PHE A 10 -4.97 4.96 11.42
C PHE A 10 -4.58 4.74 12.88
N ARG A 11 -5.32 5.40 13.78
CA ARG A 11 -5.22 5.19 15.23
C ARG A 11 -6.00 3.96 15.71
N ASP A 12 -6.87 3.40 14.86
CA ASP A 12 -7.66 2.22 15.18
C ASP A 12 -7.01 0.95 14.61
N PRO A 13 -6.48 0.05 15.46
CA PRO A 13 -5.91 -1.21 15.00
C PRO A 13 -6.94 -2.10 14.26
N LYS A 14 -8.24 -1.95 14.53
CA LYS A 14 -9.30 -2.69 13.82
C LYS A 14 -9.47 -2.25 12.37
N GLN A 15 -9.18 -0.98 12.09
CA GLN A 15 -9.27 -0.42 10.75
C GLN A 15 -8.07 -0.90 9.90
N ARG A 16 -6.90 -1.02 10.52
CA ARG A 16 -5.72 -1.65 9.91
C ARG A 16 -5.96 -3.14 9.63
N GLU A 17 -6.55 -3.87 10.57
CA GLU A 17 -6.89 -5.29 10.39
C GLU A 17 -7.89 -5.49 9.23
N SER A 18 -8.92 -4.64 9.16
CA SER A 18 -9.93 -4.69 8.09
C SER A 18 -9.33 -4.42 6.72
N LEU A 19 -8.37 -3.49 6.62
CA LEU A 19 -7.64 -3.19 5.39
C LEU A 19 -6.77 -4.39 4.96
N LEU A 20 -6.02 -4.99 5.88
CA LEU A 20 -5.20 -6.17 5.60
C LEU A 20 -6.05 -7.37 5.16
N GLN A 21 -7.21 -7.56 5.80
CA GLN A 21 -8.13 -8.65 5.47
C GLN A 21 -8.90 -8.43 4.16
N TRP A 22 -9.09 -7.17 3.76
CA TRP A 22 -9.60 -6.81 2.43
C TRP A 22 -8.53 -7.09 1.36
N MET A 23 -7.28 -6.67 1.59
CA MET A 23 -6.16 -6.94 0.66
C MET A 23 -5.93 -8.44 0.47
N ALA A 24 -5.96 -9.23 1.54
CA ALA A 24 -5.76 -10.68 1.46
C ALA A 24 -6.87 -11.40 0.66
N ARG A 25 -8.11 -10.90 0.72
CA ARG A 25 -9.21 -11.45 -0.09
C ARG A 25 -9.10 -11.04 -1.56
N HIS A 26 -8.64 -9.82 -1.83
CA HIS A 26 -8.54 -9.35 -3.20
C HIS A 26 -7.38 -10.01 -3.97
N ILE A 27 -6.26 -10.29 -3.29
CA ILE A 27 -5.12 -11.02 -3.87
C ILE A 27 -5.49 -12.50 -4.17
N ALA A 28 -6.43 -13.09 -3.42
CA ALA A 28 -6.89 -14.46 -3.65
C ALA A 28 -7.93 -14.57 -4.78
N ASP A 29 -8.75 -13.55 -4.99
CA ASP A 29 -9.84 -13.55 -5.98
C ASP A 29 -9.36 -13.20 -7.41
N GLU A 30 -8.21 -12.55 -7.57
CA GLU A 30 -7.59 -12.31 -8.89
C GLU A 30 -7.02 -13.57 -9.57
N GLY A 31 -6.99 -14.71 -8.88
CA GLY A 31 -6.42 -15.96 -9.39
C GLY A 31 -7.40 -16.98 -9.96
N GLU A 32 -8.72 -16.80 -9.82
CA GLU A 32 -9.71 -17.83 -10.15
C GLU A 32 -10.81 -17.33 -11.09
N HIS A 33 -10.42 -16.70 -12.19
CA HIS A 33 -11.24 -16.68 -13.40
C HIS A 33 -10.81 -17.84 -14.29
N GLN A 34 -11.28 -19.04 -13.98
CA GLN A 34 -11.13 -20.20 -14.86
C GLN A 34 -12.07 -20.01 -16.05
N ASP A 35 -11.48 -19.46 -17.12
CA ASP A 35 -11.99 -19.35 -18.47
C ASP A 35 -12.37 -20.75 -18.98
N ASP A 36 -13.67 -20.97 -19.17
CA ASP A 36 -14.18 -22.03 -20.01
C ASP A 36 -15.42 -21.48 -20.73
N THR A 37 -15.20 -20.75 -21.85
CA THR A 37 -15.84 -20.92 -23.18
C THR A 37 -15.58 -19.69 -24.08
N ASN A 38 -14.40 -19.64 -24.72
CA ASN A 38 -14.08 -19.42 -26.16
C ASN A 38 -15.01 -18.57 -27.11
N PRO A 39 -14.55 -18.06 -28.28
CA PRO A 39 -13.46 -17.12 -28.66
C PRO A 39 -13.97 -15.83 -29.34
N THR A 40 -13.04 -14.89 -29.59
CA THR A 40 -13.12 -13.79 -30.59
C THR A 40 -13.64 -12.44 -30.08
N ALA A 41 -12.84 -11.80 -29.23
CA ALA A 41 -12.72 -10.34 -29.29
C ALA A 41 -11.26 -9.96 -29.01
N PRO A 42 -10.63 -9.13 -29.85
CA PRO A 42 -9.30 -8.60 -29.55
C PRO A 42 -9.46 -7.59 -28.41
N TYR A 43 -9.38 -8.07 -27.18
CA TYR A 43 -9.23 -7.22 -26.01
C TYR A 43 -7.92 -6.47 -26.17
N ARG A 44 -8.01 -5.18 -26.52
CA ARG A 44 -6.94 -4.23 -26.32
C ARG A 44 -6.74 -4.10 -24.82
N SER A 45 -5.94 -4.98 -24.24
CA SER A 45 -5.14 -4.61 -23.08
C SER A 45 -4.38 -3.36 -23.50
N THR A 46 -4.79 -2.22 -22.95
CA THR A 46 -3.91 -1.06 -22.87
C THR A 46 -2.73 -1.52 -22.04
N LEU A 47 -1.71 -2.07 -22.72
CA LEU A 47 -0.38 -2.22 -22.20
C LEU A 47 0.01 -0.83 -21.74
N VAL A 48 -0.12 -0.58 -20.44
CA VAL A 48 0.62 0.49 -19.79
C VAL A 48 2.08 0.16 -20.10
N VAL A 49 2.63 0.88 -21.07
CA VAL A 49 4.05 0.89 -21.37
C VAL A 49 4.72 1.42 -20.12
N VAL A 50 5.08 0.51 -19.23
CA VAL A 50 6.03 0.78 -18.15
C VAL A 50 7.31 1.20 -18.86
N PRO A 51 7.75 2.47 -18.72
CA PRO A 51 9.01 2.89 -19.29
C PRO A 51 10.12 1.96 -18.77
N PRO A 52 11.08 1.55 -19.60
CA PRO A 52 12.22 0.79 -19.12
C PRO A 52 12.87 1.62 -18.01
N LEU A 53 12.84 1.08 -16.79
CA LEU A 53 13.48 1.65 -15.63
C LEU A 53 14.99 1.64 -15.93
N GLY A 54 15.47 2.75 -16.48
CA GLY A 54 16.81 2.87 -17.01
C GLY A 54 17.86 2.48 -15.97
N ASP A 55 18.95 1.90 -16.47
CA ASP A 55 20.16 1.47 -15.76
C ASP A 55 20.91 2.61 -15.01
N ASP A 56 20.23 3.71 -14.69
CA ASP A 56 20.83 4.95 -14.21
C ASP A 56 21.14 4.95 -12.70
N LEU A 57 20.68 3.94 -11.95
CA LEU A 57 20.97 3.81 -10.51
C LEU A 57 22.20 2.96 -10.18
N VAL A 58 22.88 2.38 -11.18
CA VAL A 58 24.12 1.60 -10.95
C VAL A 58 25.39 2.44 -11.16
N ARG A 59 25.29 3.65 -11.72
CA ARG A 59 26.46 4.50 -12.02
C ARG A 59 26.77 5.61 -11.01
N GLU A 60 25.99 5.81 -9.96
CA GLU A 60 26.25 6.87 -8.96
C GLU A 60 26.78 6.40 -7.60
N VAL A 61 26.96 5.09 -7.38
CA VAL A 61 27.63 4.55 -6.18
C VAL A 61 29.12 4.29 -6.41
N LYS A 62 29.62 4.48 -7.64
CA LYS A 62 31.03 4.30 -8.01
C LYS A 62 31.68 5.57 -8.55
N VAL A 63 31.40 6.73 -7.94
CA VAL A 63 32.13 7.99 -8.22
C VAL A 63 32.67 8.68 -6.95
N ALA A 64 32.45 8.12 -5.75
CA ALA A 64 33.01 8.65 -4.49
C ALA A 64 34.14 7.80 -3.89
N LEU A 65 34.84 7.00 -4.70
CA LEU A 65 36.06 6.27 -4.29
C LEU A 65 37.09 6.27 -5.43
N ALA A 66 37.31 7.44 -6.03
CA ALA A 66 38.35 7.66 -7.03
C ALA A 66 38.92 9.09 -6.92
N ASN A 67 39.08 9.60 -5.70
CA ASN A 67 39.72 10.90 -5.49
C ASN A 67 40.62 11.00 -4.26
N ASP A 68 41.12 9.86 -3.76
CA ASP A 68 42.20 9.83 -2.78
C ASP A 68 43.18 8.72 -3.15
N THR A 69 43.98 8.89 -4.21
CA THR A 69 45.30 8.25 -4.37
C THR A 69 46.03 8.88 -5.55
N SER A 70 47.29 9.21 -5.30
CA SER A 70 48.34 9.59 -6.26
C SER A 70 48.50 11.09 -6.53
N ALA A 71 49.26 11.73 -5.64
CA ALA A 71 50.14 12.82 -6.03
C ALA A 71 51.06 12.38 -7.20
N PRO A 72 51.37 13.24 -8.18
CA PRO A 72 52.43 12.97 -9.13
C PRO A 72 53.81 13.22 -8.50
N LEU A 73 54.66 12.22 -8.61
CA LEU A 73 56.07 12.23 -8.22
C LEU A 73 56.96 12.66 -9.40
N THR A 74 57.90 13.56 -9.10
CA THR A 74 59.25 13.77 -9.68
C THR A 74 59.40 14.40 -11.07
N THR A 75 60.06 15.57 -11.13
CA THR A 75 61.45 15.75 -11.65
C THR A 75 61.88 17.21 -11.50
N GLY A 76 62.97 17.46 -10.78
CA GLY A 76 63.59 18.79 -10.64
C GLY A 76 64.68 18.81 -9.57
N ASP A 77 65.91 18.58 -10.02
CA ASP A 77 67.18 18.48 -9.30
C ASP A 77 67.66 19.82 -8.68
N ALA A 78 68.27 19.77 -7.47
CA ALA A 78 69.32 20.68 -6.97
C ALA A 78 69.66 20.48 -5.46
N GLN A 79 70.70 19.69 -5.19
CA GLN A 79 71.85 19.96 -4.29
C GLN A 79 71.69 20.36 -2.78
N ALA A 80 71.91 19.36 -1.89
CA ALA A 80 72.69 19.24 -0.61
C ALA A 80 72.93 20.43 0.38
N PRO A 81 73.30 20.24 1.70
CA PRO A 81 73.71 19.02 2.42
C PRO A 81 73.11 18.92 3.88
N PRO A 82 73.72 18.32 4.94
CA PRO A 82 73.15 17.18 5.67
C PRO A 82 72.81 17.43 7.16
N SER A 83 72.31 16.36 7.80
CA SER A 83 72.39 16.02 9.25
C SER A 83 71.12 16.24 10.08
N THR A 84 70.61 15.15 10.65
CA THR A 84 70.87 14.73 12.06
C THR A 84 69.71 13.85 12.53
N ALA A 85 70.05 12.65 12.97
CA ALA A 85 69.15 11.70 13.59
C ALA A 85 68.49 12.27 14.86
N THR A 86 67.19 12.07 15.04
CA THR A 86 66.59 11.97 16.38
C THR A 86 65.39 11.04 16.31
N SER A 87 65.60 9.84 16.84
CA SER A 87 64.58 8.90 17.23
C SER A 87 63.69 9.53 18.30
N GLN A 88 62.42 9.78 17.98
CA GLN A 88 61.38 9.99 18.98
C GLN A 88 60.29 8.94 18.82
N VAL A 89 60.36 7.97 19.74
CA VAL A 89 59.25 7.13 20.20
C VAL A 89 58.09 8.05 20.56
N ARG A 90 56.98 7.98 19.81
CA ARG A 90 55.72 8.60 20.21
C ARG A 90 54.71 7.50 20.42
N SER A 91 54.58 7.13 21.69
CA SER A 91 53.59 6.21 22.22
C SER A 91 52.19 6.57 21.73
N HIS A 92 51.53 5.56 21.17
CA HIS A 92 50.11 5.53 20.88
C HIS A 92 49.30 5.86 22.15
N PRO A 93 48.29 6.73 22.07
CA PRO A 93 47.10 6.53 22.87
C PRO A 93 46.20 5.59 22.07
N GLU A 94 46.24 4.30 22.41
CA GLU A 94 45.21 3.33 22.04
C GLU A 94 43.89 3.77 22.71
N PRO A 95 42.93 4.33 21.96
CA PRO A 95 41.62 4.62 22.52
C PRO A 95 40.88 3.29 22.55
N LEU A 96 40.62 2.84 23.77
CA LEU A 96 39.75 1.71 24.10
C LEU A 96 38.68 1.51 23.03
N LEU A 97 38.72 0.34 22.38
CA LEU A 97 37.65 -0.18 21.53
C LEU A 97 36.40 -0.41 22.39
N LEU A 98 35.75 0.68 22.79
CA LEU A 98 34.41 0.66 23.36
C LEU A 98 33.42 0.44 22.22
N GLN A 99 33.23 -0.83 21.91
CA GLN A 99 31.89 -1.41 21.80
C GLN A 99 30.92 -0.70 20.82
N GLY A 100 31.12 -0.98 19.53
CA GLY A 100 30.03 -1.39 18.63
C GLY A 100 28.90 -0.40 18.32
N SER A 101 29.00 0.88 18.64
CA SER A 101 28.02 1.87 18.17
C SER A 101 28.44 2.34 16.79
N THR A 102 27.85 1.76 15.74
CA THR A 102 27.94 2.29 14.38
C THR A 102 27.40 3.71 14.43
N ILE A 103 28.30 4.71 14.49
CA ILE A 103 27.95 6.12 14.33
C ILE A 103 27.52 6.27 12.88
N VAL A 104 26.24 5.98 12.60
CA VAL A 104 25.64 6.29 11.31
C VAL A 104 25.72 7.80 11.18
N PRO A 105 26.43 8.34 10.18
CA PRO A 105 26.54 9.78 10.02
C PRO A 105 25.15 10.37 9.83
N LEU A 106 24.82 11.41 10.61
CA LEU A 106 23.53 12.11 10.59
C LEU A 106 23.08 12.48 9.16
N ALA A 107 24.04 12.77 8.28
CA ALA A 107 23.80 13.02 6.85
C ALA A 107 23.04 11.90 6.13
N ARG A 108 23.28 10.62 6.49
CA ARG A 108 22.59 9.47 5.88
C ARG A 108 21.13 9.38 6.34
N VAL A 109 20.84 9.74 7.59
CA VAL A 109 19.46 9.77 8.12
C VAL A 109 18.66 10.87 7.44
N LEU A 110 19.21 12.08 7.35
CA LEU A 110 18.56 13.20 6.65
C LEU A 110 18.30 12.90 5.16
N LYS A 111 19.25 12.22 4.50
CA LYS A 111 19.09 11.77 3.12
C LYS A 111 17.92 10.80 2.98
N LEU A 112 17.83 9.80 3.86
CA LEU A 112 16.74 8.83 3.85
C LEU A 112 15.39 9.50 4.12
N GLU A 113 15.31 10.41 5.09
CA GLU A 113 14.09 11.17 5.40
C GLU A 113 13.62 11.96 4.17
N THR A 114 14.54 12.60 3.46
CA THR A 114 14.23 13.32 2.21
C THR A 114 13.72 12.36 1.13
N GLN A 115 14.37 11.20 0.96
CA GLN A 115 13.95 10.21 -0.03
C GLN A 115 12.56 9.62 0.30
N MET A 116 12.29 9.34 1.58
CA MET A 116 10.98 8.89 2.03
C MET A 116 9.92 9.95 1.80
N ALA A 117 10.23 11.23 2.07
CA ALA A 117 9.31 12.32 1.79
C ALA A 117 8.97 12.39 0.30
N THR A 118 9.97 12.33 -0.58
CA THR A 118 9.76 12.31 -2.04
C THR A 118 8.92 11.11 -2.48
N LEU A 119 9.19 9.92 -1.93
CA LEU A 119 8.41 8.72 -2.22
C LEU A 119 6.94 8.90 -1.82
N MET A 120 6.68 9.41 -0.61
CA MET A 120 5.32 9.67 -0.12
C MET A 120 4.59 10.72 -0.96
N GLN A 121 5.29 11.74 -1.47
CA GLN A 121 4.71 12.71 -2.40
C GLN A 121 4.33 12.04 -3.73
N HIS A 122 5.18 11.17 -4.26
CA HIS A 122 4.92 10.47 -5.51
C HIS A 122 3.78 9.45 -5.39
N MET A 123 3.63 8.79 -4.24
CA MET A 123 2.56 7.82 -3.99
C MET A 123 1.20 8.46 -3.70
N ARG A 124 1.15 9.77 -3.42
CA ARG A 124 -0.10 10.46 -3.04
C ARG A 124 -1.20 10.35 -4.10
N PRO A 125 -0.96 10.60 -5.40
CA PRO A 125 -2.00 10.49 -6.42
C PRO A 125 -2.52 9.06 -6.56
N TRP A 126 -1.62 8.07 -6.49
CA TRP A 126 -2.02 6.65 -6.55
C TRP A 126 -2.92 6.26 -5.36
N MET A 127 -2.57 6.69 -4.15
CA MET A 127 -3.39 6.44 -2.98
C MET A 127 -4.77 7.13 -3.06
N GLN A 128 -4.84 8.33 -3.63
CA GLN A 128 -6.11 9.03 -3.85
C GLN A 128 -6.99 8.28 -4.86
N GLN A 129 -6.41 7.93 -6.01
CA GLN A 129 -7.10 7.14 -7.03
C GLN A 129 -7.63 5.82 -6.46
N PHE A 130 -6.80 5.11 -5.70
CA PHE A 130 -7.20 3.85 -5.07
C PHE A 130 -8.36 4.02 -4.08
N VAL A 131 -8.38 5.10 -3.30
CA VAL A 131 -9.49 5.42 -2.39
C VAL A 131 -10.76 5.67 -3.19
N GLU A 132 -10.71 6.54 -4.20
CA GLU A 132 -11.87 6.85 -5.06
C GLU A 132 -12.42 5.59 -5.75
N GLU A 133 -11.55 4.74 -6.30
CA GLU A 133 -11.94 3.47 -6.91
C GLU A 133 -12.60 2.52 -5.90
N SER A 134 -12.04 2.42 -4.69
CA SER A 134 -12.62 1.58 -3.64
C SER A 134 -13.98 2.08 -3.16
N GLU A 135 -14.18 3.40 -3.09
CA GLU A 135 -15.44 4.04 -2.74
C GLU A 135 -16.50 3.79 -3.82
N ALA A 136 -16.15 4.04 -5.09
CA ALA A 136 -17.04 3.79 -6.22
C ALA A 136 -17.46 2.32 -6.33
N CYS A 137 -16.52 1.39 -6.09
CA CYS A 137 -16.83 -0.04 -6.04
C CYS A 137 -17.82 -0.39 -4.91
N MET A 138 -17.61 0.18 -3.71
CA MET A 138 -18.52 -0.04 -2.58
C MET A 138 -19.91 0.56 -2.84
N GLU A 139 -19.98 1.76 -3.42
CA GLU A 139 -21.23 2.41 -3.80
C GLU A 139 -22.00 1.56 -4.81
N GLN A 140 -21.34 1.11 -5.88
CA GLN A 140 -21.96 0.22 -6.88
C GLN A 140 -22.49 -1.07 -6.26
N MET A 141 -21.76 -1.67 -5.32
CA MET A 141 -22.22 -2.87 -4.62
C MET A 141 -23.46 -2.57 -3.75
N MET A 142 -23.50 -1.42 -3.08
CA MET A 142 -24.67 -1.00 -2.31
C MET A 142 -25.88 -0.76 -3.21
N ASP A 143 -25.70 -0.08 -4.34
CA ASP A 143 -26.77 0.16 -5.31
C ASP A 143 -27.36 -1.15 -5.84
N ARG A 144 -26.51 -2.13 -6.17
CA ARG A 144 -26.97 -3.47 -6.58
C ARG A 144 -27.81 -4.11 -5.48
N LYS A 145 -27.40 -4.01 -4.21
CA LYS A 145 -28.17 -4.55 -3.07
C LYS A 145 -29.50 -3.83 -2.90
N ILE A 146 -29.51 -2.51 -2.98
CA ILE A 146 -30.72 -1.69 -2.91
C ILE A 146 -31.69 -2.08 -4.02
N GLN A 147 -31.20 -2.24 -5.25
CA GLN A 147 -32.03 -2.68 -6.38
C GLN A 147 -32.64 -4.07 -6.16
N VAL A 148 -31.89 -5.02 -5.61
CA VAL A 148 -32.44 -6.36 -5.32
C VAL A 148 -33.52 -6.29 -4.24
N VAL A 149 -33.32 -5.50 -3.19
CA VAL A 149 -34.35 -5.29 -2.15
C VAL A 149 -35.58 -4.62 -2.75
N HIS A 150 -35.41 -3.60 -3.59
CA HIS A 150 -36.51 -2.89 -4.23
C HIS A 150 -37.36 -3.82 -5.10
N LYS A 151 -36.72 -4.62 -5.98
CA LYS A 151 -37.42 -5.61 -6.81
C LYS A 151 -38.25 -6.62 -5.98
N ARG A 152 -37.77 -6.99 -4.79
CA ARG A 152 -38.48 -7.91 -3.89
C ARG A 152 -39.66 -7.25 -3.19
N LEU A 153 -39.53 -5.97 -2.84
CA LEU A 153 -40.65 -5.18 -2.33
C LEU A 153 -41.72 -5.01 -3.40
N ASP A 154 -41.35 -4.67 -4.64
CA ASP A 154 -42.29 -4.57 -5.76
C ASP A 154 -43.03 -5.90 -5.99
N ALA A 155 -42.30 -7.02 -5.97
CA ALA A 155 -42.89 -8.35 -6.12
C ALA A 155 -43.82 -8.73 -4.96
N PHE A 156 -43.49 -8.32 -3.73
CA PHE A 156 -44.36 -8.50 -2.57
C PHE A 156 -45.63 -7.65 -2.69
N GLU A 157 -45.49 -6.38 -3.08
CA GLU A 157 -46.61 -5.46 -3.28
C GLU A 157 -47.58 -6.00 -4.33
N LEU A 158 -47.07 -6.46 -5.49
CA LEU A 158 -47.88 -7.10 -6.52
C LEU A 158 -48.67 -8.30 -5.99
N ARG A 159 -48.03 -9.22 -5.24
CA ARG A 159 -48.70 -10.40 -4.67
C ARG A 159 -49.76 -10.05 -3.62
N VAL A 160 -49.57 -8.96 -2.88
CA VAL A 160 -50.53 -8.49 -1.88
C VAL A 160 -51.71 -7.76 -2.54
N LEU A 161 -51.46 -6.95 -3.58
CA LEU A 161 -52.48 -6.15 -4.26
C LEU A 161 -53.32 -6.95 -5.26
N GLU A 162 -52.74 -7.94 -5.94
CA GLU A 162 -53.46 -8.80 -6.89
C GLU A 162 -54.48 -9.73 -6.18
N ARG A 163 -54.48 -9.76 -4.85
CA ARG A 163 -55.31 -10.67 -4.09
C ARG A 163 -56.79 -10.22 -4.08
N PRO A 164 -57.76 -11.11 -4.41
CA PRO A 164 -59.18 -10.78 -4.46
C PRO A 164 -59.71 -10.27 -3.11
N ALA A 165 -60.65 -9.32 -3.17
CA ALA A 165 -61.22 -8.59 -2.02
C ALA A 165 -61.93 -9.45 -0.94
N SER A 166 -62.08 -10.75 -1.15
CA SER A 166 -62.75 -11.67 -0.21
C SER A 166 -61.79 -12.11 0.89
N SER A 167 -61.66 -11.28 1.93
CA SER A 167 -60.86 -11.48 3.14
C SER A 167 -59.39 -11.82 2.90
N VAL A 168 -58.52 -10.83 3.07
CA VAL A 168 -57.09 -11.07 3.22
C VAL A 168 -56.91 -11.96 4.45
N ASP A 169 -56.72 -13.26 4.20
CA ASP A 169 -56.40 -14.21 5.24
C ASP A 169 -55.05 -13.81 5.86
N ILE A 170 -55.09 -13.50 7.15
CA ILE A 170 -53.95 -13.06 7.96
C ILE A 170 -52.82 -14.09 7.87
N THR A 171 -53.13 -15.39 7.82
CA THR A 171 -52.09 -16.44 7.78
C THR A 171 -51.29 -16.39 6.49
N THR A 172 -51.94 -16.07 5.37
CA THR A 172 -51.22 -15.91 4.11
C THR A 172 -50.37 -14.63 4.09
N PHE A 173 -50.87 -13.52 4.64
CA PHE A 173 -50.06 -12.29 4.74
C PHE A 173 -48.80 -12.53 5.58
N GLN A 174 -48.92 -13.26 6.69
CA GLN A 174 -47.78 -13.68 7.49
C GLN A 174 -46.79 -14.56 6.71
N THR A 175 -47.29 -15.46 5.87
CA THR A 175 -46.46 -16.32 5.02
C THR A 175 -45.67 -15.51 4.00
N GLU A 176 -46.29 -14.54 3.34
CA GLU A 176 -45.62 -13.65 2.38
C GLU A 176 -44.60 -12.74 3.08
N LEU A 177 -44.88 -12.25 4.29
CA LEU A 177 -43.91 -11.52 5.10
C LEU A 177 -42.71 -12.38 5.50
N ALA A 178 -42.93 -13.65 5.88
CA ALA A 178 -41.85 -14.56 6.22
C ALA A 178 -40.95 -14.84 5.01
N ARG A 179 -41.53 -14.98 3.82
CA ARG A 179 -40.81 -15.11 2.55
C ARG A 179 -39.96 -13.87 2.25
N LEU A 180 -40.55 -12.67 2.35
CA LEU A 180 -39.83 -11.42 2.13
C LEU A 180 -38.62 -11.27 3.08
N ARG A 181 -38.79 -11.64 4.35
CA ARG A 181 -37.69 -11.63 5.33
C ARG A 181 -36.56 -12.59 4.94
N SER A 182 -36.91 -13.84 4.65
CA SER A 182 -35.94 -14.85 4.20
C SER A 182 -35.20 -14.40 2.94
N ASP A 183 -35.91 -13.76 2.03
CA ASP A 183 -35.33 -13.18 0.83
C ASP A 183 -34.31 -12.11 1.21
N VAL A 184 -34.73 -11.03 1.90
CA VAL A 184 -33.87 -9.90 2.27
C VAL A 184 -32.63 -10.33 3.05
N ASP A 185 -32.76 -11.32 3.93
CA ASP A 185 -31.65 -11.87 4.72
C ASP A 185 -30.51 -12.41 3.84
N VAL A 186 -30.81 -12.97 2.66
CA VAL A 186 -29.81 -13.44 1.69
C VAL A 186 -29.00 -12.29 1.05
N VAL A 187 -29.57 -11.09 0.96
CA VAL A 187 -28.91 -9.92 0.34
C VAL A 187 -28.07 -9.13 1.35
N THR A 188 -28.43 -9.23 2.63
CA THR A 188 -27.60 -8.70 3.71
C THR A 188 -26.44 -9.66 3.97
N PRO A 189 -25.17 -9.18 4.00
CA PRO A 189 -24.07 -10.05 4.38
C PRO A 189 -24.32 -10.62 5.79
N PRO A 190 -23.86 -11.84 6.08
CA PRO A 190 -23.97 -12.41 7.42
C PRO A 190 -23.40 -11.39 8.39
N LYS A 191 -24.22 -10.99 9.37
CA LYS A 191 -23.81 -10.06 10.42
C LYS A 191 -22.54 -10.63 11.03
N THR A 192 -21.38 -10.09 10.63
CA THR A 192 -20.08 -10.47 11.16
C THR A 192 -20.15 -10.11 12.63
N ARG A 193 -20.54 -11.10 13.44
CA ARG A 193 -20.56 -11.04 14.89
C ARG A 193 -19.13 -10.73 15.24
N ARG A 194 -18.86 -9.47 15.59
CA ARG A 194 -17.61 -9.08 16.23
C ARG A 194 -17.55 -9.92 17.49
N LEU A 195 -16.73 -10.96 17.46
CA LEU A 195 -16.36 -11.71 18.65
C LEU A 195 -15.58 -10.72 19.51
N SER A 196 -16.26 -10.25 20.55
CA SER A 196 -15.76 -9.36 21.59
C SER A 196 -14.88 -10.13 22.57
#